data_AF-A0AAV1L5N2-F1
#
_entry.id   AF-A0AAV1L5N2-F1
#
_cell.length_a   1.000
_cell.length_b   1.000
_cell.length_c   1.000
_cell.angle_alpha   90.00
_cell.angle_beta   90.00
_cell.angle_gamma   90.00
#
_symmetry.space_group_name_H-M   'P 1'
#
loop_
_entity.id
_entity.type
_entity.pdbx_description
1 polymer ?
#
loop_
_entity_poly.entity_id
_entity_poly.type
_entity_poly.pdbx_seq_one_letter_code
_entity_poly.pdbx_strand_id
1 'polypeptide(L)'
;MAKFIVLLVATIALTQARVVRRDAPASAPATPLQDLQKHAEEFQKVFADQLNSIATSKNTQEVQKAFKEGSDTLLQQLSAFTASLQSAMTDANGKIKEALEVAKTNLQRSAEELRRAHPDVEKQAVTLREKVQAAVQSTIQETQKLAKEVASNVEQTNAKLAPKIKAAYDDFVKQAEQVQKNVHEAANKQ
;
A
#
# COMPACT_ATOMS: atom_id res chain seq x y z
N MET A 1 61.42 -13.67 -4.44
CA MET A 1 61.21 -13.34 -3.01
C MET A 1 59.80 -12.74 -2.90
N ALA A 2 58.72 -13.51 -2.72
CA ALA A 2 58.11 -13.81 -1.41
C ALA A 2 57.90 -12.52 -0.56
N LYS A 3 56.74 -12.12 -0.02
CA LYS A 3 55.44 -12.75 0.28
C LYS A 3 54.55 -11.65 0.93
N PHE A 4 53.22 -11.75 0.75
CA PHE A 4 52.16 -11.47 1.76
C PHE A 4 51.64 -10.05 2.14
N ILE A 5 50.30 -10.02 2.37
CA ILE A 5 49.46 -9.15 3.24
C ILE A 5 48.89 -7.89 2.54
N VAL A 6 47.64 -7.85 2.04
CA VAL A 6 46.33 -7.89 2.74
C VAL A 6 46.25 -6.90 3.90
N LEU A 7 45.74 -5.68 3.70
CA LEU A 7 44.81 -4.99 4.62
C LEU A 7 44.65 -3.50 4.23
N LEU A 8 43.51 -2.93 4.64
CA LEU A 8 43.29 -1.49 4.89
C LEU A 8 42.88 -0.59 3.72
N VAL A 9 41.70 -0.88 3.16
CA VAL A 9 40.77 0.18 2.72
C VAL A 9 40.05 0.72 3.96
N ALA A 10 40.72 1.60 4.70
CA ALA A 10 40.11 2.43 5.73
C ALA A 10 40.94 3.69 5.91
N THR A 11 40.52 4.80 5.29
CA THR A 11 40.76 6.21 5.72
C THR A 11 40.36 7.17 4.60
N ILE A 12 39.06 7.47 4.49
CA ILE A 12 38.62 8.79 4.05
C ILE A 12 37.54 9.24 5.01
N ALA A 13 37.98 9.77 6.15
CA ALA A 13 37.17 10.61 7.00
C ALA A 13 37.83 11.99 7.05
N LEU A 14 36.98 13.01 7.08
CA LEU A 14 37.23 14.44 7.31
C LEU A 14 37.55 15.25 6.05
N THR A 15 36.53 15.92 5.51
CA THR A 15 36.46 17.40 5.51
C THR A 15 35.30 17.89 4.63
N GLN A 16 34.16 18.24 5.23
CA GLN A 16 33.35 19.41 4.84
C GLN A 16 32.38 19.73 5.99
N ALA A 17 32.86 20.50 6.97
CA ALA A 17 31.99 21.38 7.73
C ALA A 17 31.70 22.60 6.83
N ARG A 18 30.55 22.57 6.14
CA ARG A 18 29.96 23.77 5.53
C ARG A 18 28.48 23.80 5.89
N VAL A 19 28.10 24.94 6.46
CA VAL A 19 26.76 25.42 6.77
C VAL A 19 25.72 24.97 5.74
N VAL A 20 24.74 24.16 6.14
CA VAL A 20 23.54 23.87 5.33
C VAL A 20 22.31 24.45 6.03
N ARG A 21 21.88 25.61 5.54
CA ARG A 21 20.46 25.99 5.56
C ARG A 21 19.70 24.93 4.75
N ARG A 22 18.66 24.33 5.34
CA ARG A 22 17.48 23.74 4.67
C ARG A 22 17.75 23.08 3.31
N ASP A 23 18.28 21.88 3.33
CA ASP A 23 17.93 20.83 2.38
C ASP A 23 18.05 19.52 3.13
N ALA A 24 16.94 18.78 3.27
CA ALA A 24 16.97 17.44 3.83
C ALA A 24 17.94 16.60 2.96
N PRO A 25 18.90 15.87 3.54
CA PRO A 25 19.84 15.11 2.73
C PRO A 25 19.07 14.08 1.92
N ALA A 26 19.31 14.03 0.61
CA ALA A 26 18.97 12.92 -0.29
C ALA A 26 19.74 11.62 0.05
N SER A 27 20.15 11.49 1.31
CA SER A 27 20.94 10.42 1.93
C SER A 27 20.49 10.21 3.38
N ALA A 28 19.21 10.48 3.69
CA ALA A 28 18.53 9.75 4.76
C ALA A 28 18.41 8.28 4.32
N PRO A 29 18.70 7.29 5.18
CA PRO A 29 18.49 5.88 4.84
C PRO A 29 17.06 5.73 4.36
N ALA A 30 16.84 5.01 3.25
CA ALA A 30 15.53 4.81 2.64
C ALA A 30 14.48 4.68 3.74
N THR A 31 13.69 5.74 3.94
CA THR A 31 12.68 5.70 5.00
C THR A 31 11.72 4.57 4.63
N PRO A 32 11.24 3.75 5.58
CA PRO A 32 10.32 2.63 5.29
C PRO A 32 9.10 3.04 4.44
N LEU A 33 8.79 4.33 4.42
CA LEU A 33 7.74 5.01 3.67
C LEU A 33 8.09 5.29 2.18
N GLN A 34 9.37 5.35 1.81
CA GLN A 34 9.83 5.48 0.41
C GLN A 34 9.71 4.15 -0.34
N ASP A 35 10.10 3.04 0.30
CA ASP A 35 9.88 1.70 -0.27
C ASP A 35 8.39 1.41 -0.43
N LEU A 36 7.57 1.87 0.51
CA LEU A 36 6.12 1.79 0.42
C LEU A 36 5.59 2.51 -0.83
N GLN A 37 6.10 3.70 -1.15
CA GLN A 37 5.68 4.43 -2.36
C GLN A 37 5.98 3.66 -3.65
N LYS A 38 7.21 3.16 -3.80
CA LYS A 38 7.60 2.39 -4.98
C LYS A 38 6.78 1.10 -5.10
N HIS A 39 6.67 0.37 -3.99
CA HIS A 39 5.89 -0.86 -3.94
C HIS A 39 4.43 -0.60 -4.27
N ALA A 40 3.86 0.52 -3.83
CA ALA A 40 2.48 0.88 -4.13
C ALA A 40 2.23 1.20 -5.60
N GLU A 41 3.15 1.90 -6.26
CA GLU A 41 3.04 2.17 -7.71
C GLU A 41 3.17 0.88 -8.54
N GLU A 42 4.12 0.02 -8.19
CA GLU A 42 4.31 -1.28 -8.85
C GLU A 42 3.12 -2.20 -8.62
N PHE A 43 2.67 -2.34 -7.37
CA PHE A 43 1.53 -3.15 -7.00
C PHE A 43 0.25 -2.68 -7.71
N GLN A 44 -0.01 -1.37 -7.75
CA GLN A 44 -1.18 -0.84 -8.44
C GLN A 44 -1.20 -1.22 -9.92
N LYS A 45 -0.05 -1.13 -10.61
CA LYS A 45 0.05 -1.50 -12.02
C LYS A 45 -0.17 -3.00 -12.22
N VAL A 46 0.56 -3.83 -11.48
CA VAL A 46 0.48 -5.29 -11.58
C VAL A 46 -0.94 -5.78 -11.31
N PHE A 47 -1.57 -5.27 -10.24
CA PHE A 47 -2.93 -5.61 -9.87
C PHE A 47 -3.94 -5.22 -10.96
N ALA A 48 -3.84 -4.00 -11.51
CA ALA A 48 -4.71 -3.53 -12.57
C ALA A 48 -4.55 -4.33 -13.87
N ASP A 49 -3.31 -4.62 -14.28
CA ASP A 49 -3.00 -5.37 -15.50
C ASP A 49 -3.51 -6.81 -15.41
N GLN A 50 -3.32 -7.48 -14.26
CA GLN A 50 -3.84 -8.83 -14.07
C GLN A 50 -5.37 -8.85 -14.01
N LEU A 51 -6.02 -7.93 -13.32
CA LEU A 51 -7.49 -7.84 -13.36
C LEU A 51 -8.02 -7.57 -14.77
N ASN A 52 -7.29 -6.82 -15.59
CA ASN A 52 -7.63 -6.63 -16.99
C ASN A 52 -7.52 -7.91 -17.82
N SER A 53 -6.46 -8.71 -17.63
CA SER A 53 -6.30 -9.99 -18.33
C SER A 53 -7.39 -11.02 -18.00
N ILE A 54 -8.04 -10.89 -16.85
CA ILE A 54 -9.07 -11.81 -16.36
C ILE A 54 -10.43 -11.54 -17.02
N ALA A 55 -10.70 -10.29 -17.44
CA ALA A 55 -11.99 -9.93 -18.06
C ALA A 55 -12.24 -10.62 -19.41
N THR A 56 -11.21 -11.19 -20.02
CA THR A 56 -11.28 -12.00 -21.25
C THR A 56 -11.46 -13.51 -20.99
N SER A 57 -11.56 -13.94 -19.73
CA SER A 57 -11.71 -15.36 -19.37
C SER A 57 -13.06 -15.93 -19.84
N LYS A 58 -13.04 -17.19 -20.28
CA LYS A 58 -14.24 -17.97 -20.63
C LYS A 58 -14.97 -18.54 -19.40
N ASN A 59 -14.33 -18.54 -18.22
CA ASN A 59 -14.85 -19.16 -17.00
C ASN A 59 -15.56 -18.15 -16.09
N THR A 60 -16.62 -17.56 -16.61
CA THR A 60 -17.32 -16.41 -16.01
C THR A 60 -17.87 -16.69 -14.61
N GLN A 61 -18.32 -17.91 -14.31
CA GLN A 61 -18.89 -18.27 -13.00
C GLN A 61 -17.81 -18.39 -11.90
N GLU A 62 -16.73 -19.11 -12.15
CA GLU A 62 -15.61 -19.23 -11.20
C GLU A 62 -14.95 -17.86 -10.98
N VAL A 63 -14.78 -17.07 -12.04
CA VAL A 63 -14.26 -15.71 -11.98
C VAL A 63 -15.18 -14.79 -11.16
N GLN A 64 -16.50 -14.85 -11.38
CA GLN A 64 -17.48 -14.10 -10.58
C GLN A 64 -17.39 -14.46 -9.10
N LYS A 65 -17.31 -15.75 -8.77
CA LYS A 65 -17.17 -16.23 -7.40
C LYS A 65 -15.87 -15.74 -6.77
N ALA A 66 -14.75 -15.87 -7.46
CA ALA A 66 -13.45 -15.40 -6.98
C ALA A 66 -13.43 -13.88 -6.80
N PHE A 67 -14.08 -13.12 -7.68
CA PHE A 67 -14.24 -11.68 -7.52
C PHE A 67 -15.11 -11.33 -6.30
N LYS A 68 -16.21 -12.05 -6.08
CA LYS A 68 -17.07 -11.88 -4.92
C LYS A 68 -16.30 -12.13 -3.61
N GLU A 69 -15.68 -13.30 -3.49
CA GLU A 69 -14.85 -13.66 -2.34
C GLU A 69 -13.66 -12.70 -2.17
N GLY A 70 -13.07 -12.25 -3.28
CA GLY A 70 -11.99 -11.30 -3.29
C GLY A 70 -12.43 -9.91 -2.80
N SER A 71 -13.59 -9.44 -3.23
CA SER A 71 -14.16 -8.20 -2.76
C SER A 71 -14.57 -8.26 -1.29
N ASP A 72 -15.10 -9.39 -0.80
CA ASP A 72 -15.35 -9.60 0.64
C ASP A 72 -14.05 -9.51 1.45
N THR A 73 -13.01 -10.20 0.97
CA THR A 73 -11.69 -10.16 1.58
C THR A 73 -11.15 -8.72 1.61
N LEU A 74 -11.20 -8.01 0.49
CA LEU A 74 -10.77 -6.61 0.42
C LEU A 74 -11.60 -5.70 1.32
N LEU A 75 -12.92 -5.89 1.42
CA LEU A 75 -13.77 -5.14 2.34
C LEU A 75 -13.36 -5.34 3.80
N GLN A 76 -13.07 -6.59 4.18
CA GLN A 76 -12.54 -6.90 5.51
C GLN A 76 -11.18 -6.24 5.74
N GLN A 77 -10.29 -6.25 4.76
CA GLN A 77 -8.98 -5.63 4.87
C GLN A 77 -9.01 -4.11 4.88
N LEU A 78 -9.88 -3.48 4.09
CA LEU A 78 -10.14 -2.05 4.15
C LEU A 78 -10.66 -1.65 5.53
N SER A 79 -11.55 -2.47 6.11
CA SER A 79 -12.07 -2.26 7.47
C SER A 79 -10.96 -2.41 8.52
N ALA A 80 -10.12 -3.44 8.40
CA ALA A 80 -8.97 -3.66 9.28
C ALA A 80 -7.94 -2.52 9.17
N PHE A 81 -7.63 -2.07 7.95
CA PHE A 81 -6.75 -0.93 7.69
C PHE A 81 -7.31 0.35 8.30
N THR A 82 -8.61 0.62 8.08
CA THR A 82 -9.31 1.76 8.69
C THR A 82 -9.26 1.71 10.22
N ALA A 83 -9.41 0.53 10.83
CA ALA A 83 -9.26 0.34 12.27
C ALA A 83 -7.82 0.57 12.74
N SER A 84 -6.83 0.12 11.97
CA SER A 84 -5.40 0.39 12.23
C SER A 84 -5.10 1.89 12.16
N LEU A 85 -5.64 2.62 11.18
CA LEU A 85 -5.55 4.08 11.11
C LEU A 85 -6.22 4.73 12.32
N GLN A 86 -7.40 4.24 12.72
CA GLN A 86 -8.11 4.74 13.91
C GLN A 86 -7.30 4.57 15.19
N SER A 87 -6.64 3.43 15.36
CA SER A 87 -5.73 3.19 16.47
C SER A 87 -4.52 4.12 16.41
N ALA A 88 -3.96 4.32 15.21
CA ALA A 88 -2.82 5.22 14.98
C ALA A 88 -3.18 6.70 15.22
N MET A 89 -4.45 7.11 15.01
CA MET A 89 -4.91 8.46 15.31
C MET A 89 -4.88 8.82 16.80
N THR A 90 -4.98 7.83 17.69
CA THR A 90 -4.85 8.06 19.14
C THR A 90 -3.43 8.49 19.52
N ASP A 91 -2.43 8.04 18.76
CA ASP A 91 -1.02 8.40 18.94
C ASP A 91 -0.58 9.61 18.08
N ALA A 92 -1.46 10.08 17.18
CA ALA A 92 -1.17 11.14 16.21
C ALA A 92 -1.70 12.51 16.67
N ASN A 93 -0.94 13.56 16.37
CA ASN A 93 -1.28 14.94 16.70
C ASN A 93 -1.17 15.86 15.49
N GLY A 94 -1.85 17.00 15.57
CA GLY A 94 -1.80 18.05 14.53
C GLY A 94 -2.15 17.54 13.14
N LYS A 95 -1.34 17.90 12.15
CA LYS A 95 -1.55 17.58 10.73
C LYS A 95 -1.55 16.07 10.42
N ILE A 96 -0.79 15.27 11.18
CA ILE A 96 -0.78 13.81 10.98
C ILE A 96 -2.16 13.23 11.31
N LYS A 97 -2.82 13.75 12.35
CA LYS A 97 -4.17 13.32 12.72
C LYS A 97 -5.18 13.69 11.64
N GLU A 98 -5.11 14.90 11.09
CA GLU A 98 -5.96 15.32 9.97
C GLU A 98 -5.76 14.44 8.73
N ALA A 99 -4.51 14.13 8.37
CA ALA A 99 -4.21 13.26 7.24
C ALA A 99 -4.72 11.82 7.45
N LEU A 100 -4.62 11.29 8.68
CA LEU A 100 -5.20 9.99 9.04
C LEU A 100 -6.73 10.01 8.98
N GLU A 101 -7.38 11.09 9.45
CA GLU A 101 -8.84 11.22 9.35
C GLU A 101 -9.29 11.25 7.89
N VAL A 102 -8.63 12.03 7.05
CA VAL A 102 -8.92 12.10 5.61
C VAL A 102 -8.73 10.74 4.95
N ALA A 103 -7.60 10.06 5.21
CA ALA A 103 -7.33 8.72 4.68
C ALA A 103 -8.40 7.73 5.15
N LYS A 104 -8.75 7.75 6.44
CA LYS A 104 -9.82 6.91 7.02
C LYS A 104 -11.16 7.16 6.32
N THR A 105 -11.58 8.40 6.18
CA THR A 105 -12.86 8.75 5.53
C THR A 105 -12.89 8.33 4.06
N ASN A 106 -11.80 8.54 3.33
CA ASN A 106 -11.70 8.12 1.93
C ASN A 106 -11.74 6.60 1.79
N LEU A 107 -11.03 5.87 2.65
CA LEU A 107 -11.07 4.40 2.69
C LEU A 107 -12.44 3.85 3.06
N GLN A 108 -13.11 4.45 4.04
CA GLN A 108 -14.48 4.10 4.39
C GLN A 108 -15.42 4.31 3.20
N ARG A 109 -15.27 5.41 2.46
CA ARG A 109 -16.04 5.64 1.24
C ARG A 109 -15.74 4.58 0.18
N SER A 110 -14.48 4.25 -0.07
CA SER A 110 -14.09 3.19 -1.01
C SER A 110 -14.65 1.83 -0.59
N ALA A 111 -14.63 1.50 0.70
CA ALA A 111 -15.21 0.28 1.23
C ALA A 111 -16.75 0.27 1.08
N GLU A 112 -17.43 1.38 1.36
CA GLU A 112 -18.88 1.52 1.19
C GLU A 112 -19.28 1.34 -0.29
N GLU A 113 -18.55 1.95 -1.21
CA GLU A 113 -18.76 1.80 -2.65
C GLU A 113 -18.55 0.37 -3.13
N LEU A 114 -17.47 -0.28 -2.66
CA LEU A 114 -17.18 -1.67 -2.97
C LEU A 114 -18.29 -2.59 -2.40
N ARG A 115 -18.76 -2.31 -1.17
CA ARG A 115 -19.85 -3.06 -0.52
C ARG A 115 -21.17 -2.89 -1.26
N ARG A 116 -21.44 -1.72 -1.82
CA ARG A 116 -22.65 -1.48 -2.64
C ARG A 116 -22.61 -2.23 -3.96
N ALA A 117 -21.44 -2.39 -4.56
CA ALA A 117 -21.26 -3.18 -5.78
C ALA A 117 -21.24 -4.70 -5.52
N HIS A 118 -21.09 -5.11 -4.25
CA HIS A 118 -21.04 -6.52 -3.84
C HIS A 118 -22.33 -7.32 -4.10
N PRO A 119 -23.56 -6.84 -3.87
CA PRO A 119 -24.76 -7.59 -4.28
C PRO A 119 -24.92 -7.68 -5.81
N ASP A 120 -24.29 -6.79 -6.58
CA ASP A 120 -24.39 -6.76 -8.04
C ASP A 120 -23.43 -7.74 -8.76
N VAL A 121 -22.53 -8.46 -8.06
CA VAL A 121 -21.56 -9.37 -8.73
C VAL A 121 -22.22 -10.49 -9.51
N GLU A 122 -23.41 -10.95 -9.06
CA GLU A 122 -24.16 -12.00 -9.77
C GLU A 122 -24.61 -11.53 -11.16
N LYS A 123 -24.60 -10.21 -11.42
CA LYS A 123 -25.02 -9.62 -12.69
C LYS A 123 -23.88 -8.88 -13.41
N GLN A 124 -22.89 -8.32 -12.71
CA GLN A 124 -21.89 -7.41 -13.29
C GLN A 124 -20.48 -7.55 -12.66
N ALA A 125 -19.79 -8.66 -12.97
CA ALA A 125 -18.39 -8.89 -12.57
C ALA A 125 -17.44 -7.75 -12.98
N VAL A 126 -17.70 -7.12 -14.13
CA VAL A 126 -16.91 -5.99 -14.66
C VAL A 126 -17.00 -4.79 -13.72
N THR A 127 -18.20 -4.47 -13.23
CA THR A 127 -18.43 -3.35 -12.32
C THR A 127 -17.80 -3.61 -10.96
N LEU A 128 -17.91 -4.83 -10.43
CA LEU A 128 -17.21 -5.17 -9.19
C LEU A 128 -15.70 -5.09 -9.36
N ARG A 129 -15.15 -5.61 -10.46
CA ARG A 129 -13.72 -5.51 -10.77
C ARG A 129 -13.24 -4.06 -10.77
N GLU A 130 -13.96 -3.18 -11.46
CA GLU A 130 -13.63 -1.75 -11.50
C GLU A 130 -13.67 -1.12 -10.11
N LYS A 131 -14.66 -1.48 -9.28
CA LYS A 131 -14.75 -1.01 -7.89
C LYS A 131 -13.65 -1.57 -6.99
N VAL A 132 -13.27 -2.83 -7.16
CA VAL A 132 -12.12 -3.46 -6.50
C VAL A 132 -10.85 -2.72 -6.87
N GLN A 133 -10.61 -2.52 -8.16
CA GLN A 133 -9.44 -1.79 -8.67
C GLN A 133 -9.41 -0.35 -8.13
N ALA A 134 -10.55 0.35 -8.16
CA ALA A 134 -10.66 1.71 -7.64
C ALA A 134 -10.42 1.77 -6.12
N ALA A 135 -10.91 0.79 -5.35
CA ALA A 135 -10.70 0.72 -3.91
C ALA A 135 -9.23 0.46 -3.57
N VAL A 136 -8.57 -0.47 -4.29
CA VAL A 136 -7.14 -0.74 -4.14
C VAL A 136 -6.30 0.50 -4.51
N GLN A 137 -6.61 1.14 -5.64
CA GLN A 137 -5.94 2.36 -6.08
C GLN A 137 -6.12 3.51 -5.08
N SER A 138 -7.34 3.71 -4.58
CA SER A 138 -7.62 4.74 -3.57
C SER A 138 -6.83 4.46 -2.30
N THR A 139 -6.76 3.20 -1.87
CA THR A 139 -6.01 2.81 -0.67
C THR A 139 -4.52 3.09 -0.81
N ILE A 140 -3.95 2.74 -1.96
CA ILE A 140 -2.56 3.03 -2.30
C ILE A 140 -2.30 4.53 -2.28
N GLN A 141 -3.13 5.33 -2.94
CA GLN A 141 -2.96 6.79 -3.00
C GLN A 141 -3.06 7.46 -1.63
N GLU A 142 -4.06 7.07 -0.83
CA GLU A 142 -4.23 7.62 0.52
C GLU A 142 -3.08 7.20 1.44
N THR A 143 -2.59 5.96 1.32
CA THR A 143 -1.41 5.50 2.07
C THR A 143 -0.15 6.25 1.65
N GLN A 144 0.05 6.51 0.35
CA GLN A 144 1.18 7.30 -0.12
C GLN A 144 1.14 8.75 0.38
N LYS A 145 -0.04 9.39 0.39
CA LYS A 145 -0.23 10.73 0.96
C LYS A 145 0.09 10.73 2.45
N LEU A 146 -0.45 9.76 3.19
CA LEU A 146 -0.21 9.60 4.61
C LEU A 146 1.28 9.39 4.89
N ALA A 147 1.95 8.54 4.10
CA ALA A 147 3.39 8.30 4.17
C ALA A 147 4.21 9.59 3.95
N LYS A 148 3.81 10.45 2.99
CA LYS A 148 4.46 11.76 2.76
C LYS A 148 4.26 12.68 3.96
N GLU A 149 3.03 12.77 4.47
CA GLU A 149 2.70 13.67 5.57
C GLU A 149 3.45 13.26 6.85
N VAL A 150 3.46 11.95 7.13
CA VAL A 150 4.19 11.33 8.23
C VAL A 150 5.69 11.57 8.05
N ALA A 151 6.28 11.33 6.88
CA ALA A 151 7.70 11.60 6.63
C ALA A 151 8.07 13.10 6.75
N SER A 152 7.17 14.01 6.36
CA SER A 152 7.39 15.46 6.43
C SER A 152 7.29 16.04 7.85
N ASN A 153 6.60 15.34 8.76
CA ASN A 153 6.41 15.75 10.16
C ASN A 153 7.30 14.88 11.07
N VAL A 154 8.50 15.39 11.38
CA VAL A 154 9.61 14.66 12.06
C VAL A 154 9.46 14.57 13.60
N GLU A 155 8.26 14.79 14.15
CA GLU A 155 8.03 14.68 15.60
C GLU A 155 8.02 13.21 16.08
N GLN A 156 8.21 12.98 17.39
CA GLN A 156 8.19 11.66 18.06
C GLN A 156 7.04 10.73 17.63
N THR A 157 5.91 11.30 17.24
CA THR A 157 4.73 10.63 16.67
C THR A 157 5.09 9.73 15.46
N ASN A 158 6.05 10.16 14.64
CA ASN A 158 6.47 9.48 13.42
C ASN A 158 7.08 8.09 13.68
N ALA A 159 7.85 7.94 14.76
CA ALA A 159 8.48 6.68 15.14
C ALA A 159 7.48 5.57 15.51
N LYS A 160 6.30 5.95 16.02
CA LYS A 160 5.23 4.99 16.37
C LYS A 160 4.25 4.76 15.22
N LEU A 161 3.99 5.78 14.41
CA LEU A 161 3.02 5.70 13.31
C LEU A 161 3.56 5.05 12.05
N ALA A 162 4.79 5.36 11.65
CA ALA A 162 5.39 4.79 10.46
C ALA A 162 5.33 3.24 10.43
N PRO A 163 5.70 2.50 11.50
CA PRO A 163 5.61 1.04 11.49
C PRO A 163 4.16 0.54 11.47
N LYS A 164 3.20 1.24 12.11
CA LYS A 164 1.78 0.86 12.09
C LYS A 164 1.18 1.03 10.69
N ILE A 165 1.46 2.15 10.03
CA ILE A 165 0.99 2.43 8.66
C ILE A 165 1.61 1.42 7.69
N LYS A 166 2.92 1.16 7.82
CA LYS A 166 3.60 0.18 6.99
C LYS A 166 3.03 -1.23 7.20
N ALA A 167 2.85 -1.68 8.43
CA ALA A 167 2.30 -3.00 8.71
C ALA A 167 0.89 -3.16 8.13
N ALA A 168 0.01 -2.17 8.36
CA ALA A 168 -1.34 -2.19 7.80
C ALA A 168 -1.32 -2.22 6.27
N TYR A 169 -0.40 -1.49 5.64
CA TYR A 169 -0.24 -1.48 4.19
C TYR A 169 0.29 -2.81 3.66
N ASP A 170 1.34 -3.37 4.28
CA ASP A 170 1.91 -4.65 3.86
C ASP A 170 0.87 -5.78 3.98
N ASP A 171 0.06 -5.77 5.04
CA ASP A 171 -1.04 -6.71 5.22
C ASP A 171 -2.12 -6.52 4.15
N PHE A 172 -2.49 -5.27 3.85
CA PHE A 172 -3.43 -4.97 2.77
C PHE A 172 -2.93 -5.48 1.42
N VAL A 173 -1.66 -5.22 1.08
CA VAL A 173 -1.08 -5.65 -0.20
C VAL A 173 -1.05 -7.16 -0.31
N LYS A 174 -0.57 -7.89 0.72
CA LYS A 174 -0.55 -9.36 0.70
C LYS A 174 -1.93 -9.95 0.42
N GLN A 175 -2.97 -9.36 1.01
CA GLN A 175 -4.34 -9.83 0.84
C GLN A 175 -4.89 -9.46 -0.54
N ALA A 176 -4.58 -8.27 -1.04
CA ALA A 176 -4.94 -7.88 -2.38
C ALA A 176 -4.21 -8.74 -3.44
N GLU A 177 -2.94 -9.11 -3.24
CA GLU A 177 -2.21 -10.09 -4.04
C GLU A 177 -2.87 -11.48 -3.98
N GLN A 178 -3.34 -11.91 -2.80
CA GLN A 178 -4.05 -13.18 -2.66
C GLN A 178 -5.36 -13.15 -3.45
N VAL A 179 -6.11 -12.05 -3.41
CA VAL A 179 -7.32 -11.86 -4.22
C VAL A 179 -6.98 -11.94 -5.71
N GLN A 180 -5.95 -11.22 -6.14
CA GLN A 180 -5.47 -11.26 -7.52
C GLN A 180 -5.12 -12.69 -7.95
N LYS A 181 -4.40 -13.44 -7.11
CA LYS A 181 -4.03 -14.84 -7.37
C LYS A 181 -5.25 -15.74 -7.48
N ASN A 182 -6.20 -15.65 -6.55
CA ASN A 182 -7.43 -16.45 -6.56
C ASN A 182 -8.26 -16.18 -7.83
N VAL A 183 -8.40 -14.91 -8.21
CA VAL A 183 -9.13 -14.53 -9.43
C VAL A 183 -8.39 -15.01 -10.68
N HIS A 184 -7.05 -14.93 -10.70
CA HIS A 184 -6.26 -15.42 -11.82
C HIS A 184 -6.35 -16.95 -11.98
N GLU A 185 -6.26 -17.69 -10.87
CA GLU A 185 -6.48 -19.15 -10.86
C GLU A 185 -7.89 -19.51 -11.32
N ALA A 186 -8.92 -18.79 -10.85
CA ALA A 186 -10.30 -18.98 -11.29
C ALA A 186 -10.49 -18.71 -12.80
N ALA A 187 -9.78 -17.72 -13.35
CA ALA A 187 -9.81 -17.42 -14.79
C ALA A 187 -9.11 -18.48 -15.65
N ASN A 188 -8.08 -19.14 -15.12
CA ASN A 188 -7.24 -20.11 -15.84
C ASN A 188 -7.64 -21.57 -15.60
N LYS A 189 -8.49 -21.88 -14.62
CA LYS A 189 -9.16 -23.18 -14.58
C LYS A 189 -9.87 -23.39 -15.92
N GLN A 190 -9.64 -24.51 -16.57
CA GLN A 190 -10.33 -24.96 -17.78
C GLN A 190 -10.97 -26.31 -17.49
#